data_AF-A0A2X0K4B3-F1
#
_entry.id   AF-A0A2X0K4B3-F1
#
_cell.length_a   1.000
_cell.length_b   1.000
_cell.length_c   1.000
_cell.angle_alpha   90.00
_cell.angle_beta   90.00
_cell.angle_gamma   90.00
#
_symmetry.space_group_name_H-M   'P 1'
#
loop_
_entity.id
_entity.type
_entity.pdbx_description
1 polymer ?
#
loop_
_entity_poly.entity_id
_entity_poly.type
_entity_poly.pdbx_seq_one_letter_code
_entity_poly.pdbx_strand_id
1 'polypeptide(L)'
;MQHVEDTLGATEQDGRADATPGARDLLLQAAVTYAEDRHWEVSPGAWLLEDDGPPRCSCGDLGCPMPGAHPATRDWQRRASSGPG
;
A
#
# COMPACT_ATOMS: atom_id res chain seq x y z
N MET A 1 -34.34 -40.09 18.15
CA MET A 1 -34.17 -41.22 17.20
C MET A 1 -33.86 -40.58 15.85
N GLN A 2 -32.57 -40.39 15.55
CA GLN A 2 -31.80 -41.16 14.54
C GLN A 2 -32.41 -40.95 13.12
N HIS A 3 -31.73 -40.48 12.07
CA HIS A 3 -30.31 -40.66 11.73
C HIS A 3 -29.95 -39.86 10.44
N VAL A 4 -28.65 -39.54 10.31
CA VAL A 4 -27.76 -39.39 9.12
C VAL A 4 -27.81 -38.23 8.11
N GLU A 5 -26.57 -37.94 7.74
CA GLU A 5 -25.94 -36.90 6.92
C GLU A 5 -26.02 -37.17 5.40
N ASP A 6 -25.32 -36.30 4.65
CA ASP A 6 -24.95 -36.34 3.22
C ASP A 6 -25.95 -35.56 2.31
N THR A 7 -25.54 -34.53 1.56
CA THR A 7 -24.55 -34.63 0.49
C THR A 7 -23.86 -33.31 0.16
N LEU A 8 -22.56 -33.45 -0.07
CA LEU A 8 -21.63 -32.54 -0.75
C LEU A 8 -22.24 -31.93 -2.01
N GLY A 9 -22.66 -30.67 -1.93
CA GLY A 9 -22.90 -29.83 -3.10
C GLY A 9 -21.68 -28.94 -3.33
N ALA A 10 -20.66 -29.48 -3.99
CA ALA A 10 -19.70 -28.65 -4.69
C ALA A 10 -20.47 -27.84 -5.72
N THR A 11 -20.89 -26.62 -5.40
CA THR A 11 -21.14 -25.64 -6.45
C THR A 11 -19.78 -25.11 -6.83
N GLU A 12 -19.16 -25.81 -7.77
CA GLU A 12 -18.34 -25.20 -8.82
C GLU A 12 -18.74 -23.73 -9.01
N GLN A 13 -17.97 -22.84 -8.37
CA GLN A 13 -18.11 -21.39 -8.51
C GLN A 13 -17.56 -21.01 -9.87
N ASP A 14 -18.33 -21.32 -10.92
CA ASP A 14 -18.22 -20.68 -12.22
C ASP A 14 -18.93 -19.33 -12.15
N GLY A 15 -18.20 -18.26 -12.44
CA GLY A 15 -18.75 -16.91 -12.56
C GLY A 15 -18.05 -15.88 -11.68
N ARG A 16 -16.95 -15.32 -12.19
CA ARG A 16 -16.32 -14.04 -11.81
C ARG A 16 -16.34 -13.74 -10.31
N ALA A 17 -15.27 -14.13 -9.60
CA ALA A 17 -14.98 -13.57 -8.28
C ALA A 17 -15.14 -12.04 -8.34
N ASP A 18 -16.07 -11.51 -7.55
CA ASP A 18 -16.21 -10.09 -7.30
C ASP A 18 -14.88 -9.62 -6.71
N ALA A 19 -14.01 -9.10 -7.58
CA ALA A 19 -12.65 -8.74 -7.22
C ALA A 19 -12.74 -7.43 -6.45
N THR A 20 -13.09 -7.53 -5.18
CA THR A 20 -12.98 -6.43 -4.24
C THR A 20 -11.54 -5.92 -4.30
N PRO A 21 -11.31 -4.64 -4.64
CA PRO A 21 -9.96 -4.11 -4.76
C PRO A 21 -9.17 -4.35 -3.47
N GLY A 22 -7.91 -4.76 -3.61
CA GLY A 22 -7.04 -4.91 -2.46
C GLY A 22 -6.76 -3.56 -1.79
N ALA A 23 -6.35 -3.57 -0.53
CA ALA A 23 -6.01 -2.34 0.20
C ALA A 23 -4.96 -1.48 -0.53
N ARG A 24 -3.99 -2.13 -1.20
CA ARG A 24 -3.00 -1.45 -2.04
C ARG A 24 -3.64 -0.73 -3.23
N ASP A 25 -4.61 -1.36 -3.88
CA ASP A 25 -5.26 -0.79 -5.07
C ASP A 25 -6.11 0.42 -4.67
N LEU A 26 -6.78 0.36 -3.51
CA LEU A 26 -7.52 1.50 -2.95
C LEU A 26 -6.59 2.69 -2.62
N LEU A 27 -5.41 2.43 -2.06
CA LEU A 27 -4.42 3.49 -1.78
C LEU A 27 -3.87 4.11 -3.06
N LEU A 28 -3.60 3.30 -4.09
CA LEU A 28 -3.16 3.78 -5.40
C LEU A 28 -4.27 4.62 -6.07
N GLN A 29 -5.51 4.15 -6.03
CA GLN A 29 -6.65 4.89 -6.55
C GLN A 29 -6.79 6.25 -5.86
N ALA A 30 -6.69 6.29 -4.53
CA ALA A 30 -6.75 7.55 -3.77
C ALA A 30 -5.61 8.51 -4.14
N ALA A 31 -4.39 8.01 -4.33
CA ALA A 31 -3.24 8.81 -4.75
C ALA A 31 -3.45 9.41 -6.16
N VAL A 32 -3.98 8.61 -7.10
CA VAL A 32 -4.30 9.06 -8.45
C VAL A 32 -5.39 10.13 -8.42
N THR A 33 -6.52 9.87 -7.76
CA THR A 33 -7.61 10.83 -7.64
C THR A 33 -7.16 12.14 -7.02
N TYR A 34 -6.31 12.10 -5.98
CA TYR A 34 -5.77 13.32 -5.39
C TYR A 34 -4.91 14.13 -6.37
N ALA A 35 -4.04 13.45 -7.13
CA ALA A 35 -3.21 14.10 -8.13
C ALA A 35 -4.04 14.70 -9.28
N GLU A 36 -5.11 14.02 -9.71
CA GLU A 36 -6.03 14.49 -10.73
C GLU A 36 -6.84 15.71 -10.26
N ASP A 37 -7.43 15.64 -9.07
CA ASP A 37 -8.35 16.66 -8.56
C ASP A 37 -7.64 17.92 -8.06
N ARG A 38 -6.43 17.77 -7.49
CA ARG A 38 -5.66 18.89 -6.90
C ARG A 38 -4.50 19.34 -7.76
N HIS A 39 -4.16 18.58 -8.79
CA HIS A 39 -3.01 18.84 -9.66
C HIS A 39 -1.69 18.97 -8.87
N TRP A 40 -1.59 18.28 -7.73
CA TRP A 40 -0.40 18.23 -6.89
C TRP A 40 0.30 16.89 -7.05
N GLU A 41 1.63 16.91 -7.19
CA GLU A 41 2.42 15.68 -7.27
C GLU A 41 2.30 14.86 -5.98
N VAL A 42 2.09 13.55 -6.12
CA VAL A 42 2.11 12.58 -5.02
C VAL A 42 3.37 11.74 -5.12
N SER A 43 4.11 11.61 -4.02
CA SER A 43 5.32 10.77 -3.95
C SER A 43 5.07 9.56 -3.06
N PRO A 44 5.52 8.35 -3.46
CA PRO A 44 5.45 7.19 -2.59
C PRO A 44 6.29 7.41 -1.32
N GLY A 45 5.76 6.96 -0.18
CA GLY A 45 6.48 6.89 1.09
C GLY A 45 7.54 5.79 1.09
N ALA A 46 8.63 6.00 1.84
CA ALA A 46 9.53 4.92 2.21
C ALA A 46 8.84 4.03 3.27
N TRP A 47 9.36 2.81 3.45
CA TRP A 47 8.88 1.87 4.45
C TRP A 47 10.06 1.18 5.13
N LEU A 48 9.79 0.59 6.30
CA LEU A 48 10.72 -0.26 7.01
C LEU A 48 10.84 -1.60 6.27
N LEU A 49 12.07 -2.05 6.05
CA LEU A 49 12.31 -3.40 5.58
C LEU A 49 12.12 -4.37 6.75
N GLU A 50 11.32 -5.40 6.52
CA GLU A 50 11.11 -6.47 7.48
C GLU A 50 12.24 -7.50 7.30
N ASP A 51 13.33 -7.32 8.04
CA ASP A 51 14.44 -8.26 8.16
C ASP A 51 14.81 -8.46 9.65
N ASP A 52 15.55 -9.52 9.97
CA ASP A 52 15.98 -9.83 11.36
C ASP A 52 17.05 -8.86 11.90
N GLY A 53 17.39 -7.81 11.14
CA GLY A 53 18.44 -6.86 11.45
C GLY A 53 17.97 -5.59 12.15
N PRO A 54 18.88 -4.62 12.32
CA PRO A 54 18.50 -3.26 12.71
C PRO A 54 17.50 -2.68 11.70
N PRO A 55 16.60 -1.76 12.11
CA PRO A 55 15.60 -1.19 11.21
C PRO A 55 16.25 -0.51 10.01
N ARG A 56 15.95 -1.03 8.81
CA ARG A 56 16.46 -0.49 7.54
C ARG A 56 15.35 0.16 6.73
N CYS A 57 15.71 1.20 6.00
CA CYS A 57 14.79 1.95 5.16
C CYS A 57 14.82 1.45 3.72
N SER A 58 13.66 1.35 3.08
CA SER A 58 13.55 1.02 1.66
C SER A 58 14.19 2.06 0.71
N CYS A 59 14.59 3.23 1.22
CA CYS A 59 15.29 4.26 0.45
C CYS A 59 16.75 3.90 0.10
N GLY A 60 17.30 2.84 0.69
CA GLY A 60 18.64 2.34 0.44
C GLY A 60 19.77 3.16 1.08
N ASP A 61 19.45 4.16 1.90
CA ASP A 61 20.45 4.84 2.73
C ASP A 61 20.67 4.06 4.03
N LEU A 62 21.92 3.61 4.24
CA LEU A 62 22.33 2.87 5.44
C LEU A 62 22.37 3.76 6.69
N GLY A 63 22.48 5.08 6.53
CA GLY A 63 22.49 6.06 7.61
C GLY A 63 21.16 6.80 7.80
N CYS A 64 20.06 6.25 7.27
CA CYS A 64 18.76 6.92 7.30
C CYS A 64 18.35 7.30 8.74
N PRO A 65 18.15 8.60 9.05
CA PRO A 65 17.89 9.04 10.41
C PRO A 65 16.45 8.75 10.87
N MET A 66 15.53 8.56 9.93
CA MET A 66 14.11 8.27 10.21
C MET A 66 13.58 7.19 9.26
N PRO A 67 13.94 5.91 9.46
CA PRO A 67 13.53 4.82 8.58
C PRO A 67 12.00 4.76 8.39
N GLY A 68 11.55 4.75 7.13
CA GLY A 68 10.13 4.71 6.76
C GLY A 68 9.35 6.03 6.91
N ALA A 69 9.87 7.05 7.60
CA ALA A 69 9.14 8.28 7.89
C ALA A 69 9.45 9.43 6.91
N HIS A 70 9.63 9.11 5.63
CA HIS A 70 9.88 10.11 4.59
C HIS A 70 9.50 9.58 3.19
N PRO A 71 9.28 10.45 2.18
CA PRO A 71 9.12 10.01 0.80
C PRO A 71 10.34 9.23 0.26
N ALA A 72 10.10 8.19 -0.54
CA ALA A 72 11.16 7.29 -1.02
C ALA A 72 12.14 7.96 -2.00
N THR A 73 11.72 9.01 -2.70
CA THR A 73 12.59 9.73 -3.64
C THR A 73 13.62 10.59 -2.91
N ARG A 74 14.92 10.37 -3.15
CA ARG A 74 16.02 11.03 -2.40
C ARG A 74 15.99 12.56 -2.35
N ASP A 75 15.37 13.22 -3.33
CA ASP A 75 15.32 14.68 -3.44
C ASP A 75 13.95 15.27 -3.07
N TRP A 76 13.14 14.54 -2.32
CA TRP A 76 11.79 14.95 -1.97
C TRP A 76 11.75 16.29 -1.23
N GLN A 77 12.74 16.61 -0.40
CA GLN A 77 12.81 17.86 0.35
C GLN A 77 12.85 19.08 -0.58
N ARG A 78 13.48 18.96 -1.76
CA ARG A 78 13.55 20.03 -2.75
C ARG A 78 12.26 20.21 -3.54
N ARG A 79 11.44 19.15 -3.63
CA ARG A 79 10.16 19.14 -4.37
C ARG A 79 8.96 19.40 -3.46
N ALA A 80 9.12 19.19 -2.16
CA ALA A 80 8.10 19.47 -1.18
C ALA A 80 7.78 20.96 -1.19
N SER A 81 6.55 21.29 -1.54
CA SER A 81 6.03 22.64 -1.37
C SER A 81 5.53 22.78 0.06
N SER A 82 6.16 23.66 0.84
CA SER A 82 5.55 24.21 2.05
C SER A 82 4.72 25.41 1.63
N GLY A 83 3.49 25.55 2.15
CA GLY A 83 2.81 26.84 2.12
C GLY A 83 3.64 27.91 2.84
N PRO A 84 3.31 29.21 2.70
CA PRO A 84 3.99 30.23 3.48
C PRO A 84 3.84 29.91 4.97
N GLY A 85 4.98 29.83 5.66
CA GLY A 85 5.04 29.66 7.12
C GLY A 85 4.51 30.88 7.87
#